data_AF-A0A8K0LED2-F1
#
_entry.id   AF-A0A8K0LED2-F1
#
_cell.length_a   1.000
_cell.length_b   1.000
_cell.length_c   1.000
_cell.angle_alpha   90.00
_cell.angle_beta   90.00
_cell.angle_gamma   90.00
#
_symmetry.space_group_name_H-M   'P 1'
#
loop_
_entity.id
_entity.type
_entity.pdbx_description
1 polymer ?
#
loop_
_entity_poly.entity_id
_entity_poly.type
_entity_poly.pdbx_seq_one_letter_code
_entity_poly.pdbx_strand_id
1 'polypeptide(L)'
;MSGICDVFETTGETRCRKAFPPTQNLLTILRESLEGNKNKKQPTEDIIASWNTTLSNINYSRLREKEGTLELESKASAALAIIAIILDLITPFVAVSLRRASKPSLPYLLPLFSGLIAGAAGVLAVMSMKSGIHDLANNGEHGGAAIIVLFVGAALRILSCGGAARNPHPATDDVASAEERLQPPPGVPRNDWIGFLGENYIYALCGSHLPGWSYENWTSHLRKYAQFPEFLLPQSQFSDFTYTDPSGRMPGFLSTMGVPVSPHWSSNTKYHLEVKATPGHCGAEFYVSQYQARKMQEYAGDPNNAYLLTRVFNLGSSPDLRCFLDPWSHPALAWGEQRSDGDFPVRTKY
;
A
#
# COMPACT_ATOMS: atom_id res chain seq x y z
N MET A 1 42.41 -26.57 26.88
CA MET A 1 41.25 -25.74 26.50
C MET A 1 40.94 -26.03 25.04
N SER A 2 39.82 -26.69 24.72
CA SER A 2 39.39 -26.90 23.33
C SER A 2 38.54 -25.71 22.88
N GLY A 3 39.04 -24.92 21.93
CA GLY A 3 38.23 -23.92 21.25
C GLY A 3 37.39 -24.57 20.15
N ILE A 4 36.20 -24.03 19.89
CA ILE A 4 35.45 -24.34 18.66
C ILE A 4 35.94 -23.34 17.62
N CYS A 5 36.48 -23.86 16.52
CA CYS A 5 36.95 -23.04 15.41
C CYS A 5 36.03 -23.28 14.21
N ASP A 6 35.37 -22.22 13.79
CA ASP A 6 34.51 -22.24 12.61
C ASP A 6 35.35 -21.74 11.42
N VAL A 7 35.41 -22.54 10.35
CA VAL A 7 36.13 -22.20 9.10
C VAL A 7 35.10 -21.68 8.10
N PHE A 8 35.26 -20.43 7.67
CA PHE A 8 34.38 -19.80 6.70
C PHE A 8 34.91 -20.04 5.29
N GLU A 9 34.34 -21.04 4.59
CA GLU A 9 34.81 -21.50 3.27
C GLU A 9 34.85 -20.40 2.20
N THR A 10 34.00 -19.38 2.31
CA THR A 10 33.94 -18.28 1.34
C THR A 10 35.10 -17.29 1.47
N THR A 11 35.72 -17.18 2.64
CA THR A 11 36.81 -16.22 2.91
C THR A 11 38.13 -16.88 3.28
N GLY A 12 38.12 -18.18 3.57
CA GLY A 12 39.27 -18.91 4.11
C GLY A 12 39.62 -18.52 5.55
N GLU A 13 38.79 -17.69 6.20
CA GLU A 13 39.04 -17.20 7.56
C GLU A 13 38.60 -18.26 8.58
N THR A 14 39.47 -18.60 9.52
CA THR A 14 39.12 -19.46 10.66
C THR A 14 38.97 -18.62 11.91
N ARG A 15 37.79 -18.63 12.53
CA ARG A 15 37.55 -17.93 13.80
C ARG A 15 37.33 -18.93 14.92
N CYS A 16 38.23 -18.88 15.90
CA CYS A 16 38.15 -19.71 17.09
C CYS A 16 37.52 -18.94 18.24
N ARG A 17 36.45 -19.50 18.83
CA ARG A 17 35.86 -19.02 20.07
C ARG A 17 36.09 -20.02 21.19
N LYS A 18 36.38 -19.52 22.39
CA LYS A 18 36.45 -20.34 23.59
C LYS A 18 35.02 -20.72 24.00
N ALA A 19 34.73 -22.02 24.02
CA ALA A 19 33.50 -22.53 24.61
C ALA A 19 33.72 -22.67 26.11
N PHE A 20 32.85 -22.07 26.92
CA PHE A 20 32.81 -22.30 28.36
C PHE A 20 31.81 -23.44 28.63
N PRO A 21 32.19 -24.48 29.40
CA PRO A 21 31.27 -25.56 29.72
C PRO A 21 30.07 -25.03 30.54
N PRO A 22 28.86 -25.59 30.35
CA PRO A 22 27.60 -25.00 30.81
C PRO A 22 27.37 -25.00 32.34
N THR A 23 28.37 -25.35 33.14
CA THR A 23 28.23 -25.52 34.60
C THR A 23 29.25 -24.75 35.43
N GLN A 24 30.11 -23.93 34.83
CA GLN A 24 31.02 -23.11 35.64
C GLN A 24 30.29 -21.92 36.28
N ASN A 25 30.42 -21.83 37.60
CA ASN A 25 29.91 -20.71 38.39
C ASN A 25 30.47 -19.40 37.81
N LEU A 26 29.61 -18.42 37.56
CA LEU A 26 29.93 -17.14 36.92
C LEU A 26 31.15 -16.44 37.55
N LEU A 27 31.32 -16.57 38.88
CA LEU A 27 32.47 -16.03 39.62
C LEU A 27 33.79 -16.71 39.27
N THR A 28 33.74 -17.99 38.89
CA THR A 28 34.92 -18.76 38.46
C THR A 28 35.39 -18.31 37.08
N ILE A 29 34.44 -18.09 36.15
CA ILE A 29 34.73 -17.55 34.82
C ILE A 29 35.33 -16.14 34.91
N LEU A 30 34.77 -15.29 35.77
CA LEU A 30 35.27 -13.94 36.04
C LEU A 30 36.69 -13.97 36.63
N ARG A 31 36.95 -14.83 37.62
CA ARG A 31 38.28 -14.99 38.22
C ARG A 31 39.32 -15.46 37.19
N GLU A 32 39.01 -16.50 36.42
CA GLU A 32 39.93 -17.03 35.39
C GLU A 32 40.20 -16.01 34.27
N SER A 33 39.20 -15.19 33.90
CA SER A 33 39.37 -14.13 32.91
C SER A 33 40.24 -12.96 33.41
N LEU A 34 40.24 -12.69 34.72
CA LEU A 34 41.00 -11.60 35.33
C LEU A 34 42.43 -12.03 35.71
N GLU A 35 42.63 -13.28 36.13
CA GLU A 35 43.95 -13.85 36.47
C GLU A 35 44.89 -13.99 35.27
N GLY A 36 44.36 -14.00 34.04
CA GLY A 36 45.15 -13.94 32.81
C GLY A 36 46.05 -12.69 32.70
N ASN A 37 45.78 -11.64 33.50
CA ASN A 37 46.51 -10.39 33.51
C ASN A 37 47.46 -10.32 34.72
N LYS A 38 48.64 -10.96 34.61
CA LYS A 38 49.56 -11.30 35.71
C LYS A 38 50.08 -10.15 36.60
N ASN A 39 49.80 -8.88 36.29
CA ASN A 39 50.38 -7.73 37.00
C ASN A 39 49.46 -7.07 38.06
N LYS A 40 48.25 -7.57 38.32
CA LYS A 40 47.30 -6.92 39.25
C LYS A 40 46.44 -7.92 40.03
N LYS A 41 47.03 -8.55 41.07
CA LYS A 41 46.27 -9.46 41.98
C LYS A 41 45.27 -8.71 42.88
N GLN A 42 45.64 -7.55 43.42
CA GLN A 42 44.80 -6.81 44.37
C GLN A 42 43.43 -6.35 43.79
N PRO A 43 43.35 -5.80 42.56
CA PRO A 43 42.07 -5.34 41.98
C PRO A 43 41.10 -6.47 41.63
N THR A 44 41.59 -7.71 41.50
CA THR A 44 40.78 -8.85 41.07
C THR A 44 39.86 -9.32 42.19
N GLU A 45 40.35 -9.37 43.43
CA GLU A 45 39.55 -9.80 44.58
C GLU A 45 38.48 -8.78 44.97
N ASP A 46 38.75 -7.47 44.85
CA ASP A 46 37.76 -6.42 45.13
C ASP A 46 36.59 -6.46 44.12
N ILE A 47 36.90 -6.71 42.84
CA ILE A 47 35.89 -6.89 41.79
C ILE A 47 35.05 -8.14 42.06
N ILE A 48 35.68 -9.25 42.44
CA ILE A 48 34.98 -10.50 42.75
C ILE A 48 34.08 -10.32 43.99
N ALA A 49 34.54 -9.63 45.03
CA ALA A 49 33.75 -9.36 46.23
C ALA A 49 32.52 -8.48 45.95
N SER A 50 32.68 -7.44 45.12
CA SER A 50 31.57 -6.59 44.67
C SER A 50 30.52 -7.37 43.87
N TRP A 51 30.97 -8.24 42.96
CA TRP A 51 30.07 -9.10 42.18
C TRP A 51 29.37 -10.14 43.04
N ASN A 52 30.08 -10.74 44.01
CA ASN A 52 29.48 -11.72 44.91
C ASN A 52 28.39 -11.08 45.79
N THR A 53 28.60 -9.84 46.24
CA THR A 53 27.59 -9.06 46.98
C THR A 53 26.38 -8.71 46.11
N THR A 54 26.61 -8.45 44.82
CA THR A 54 25.52 -8.18 43.87
C THR A 54 24.70 -9.44 43.61
N LEU A 55 25.36 -10.59 43.41
CA LEU A 55 24.71 -11.88 43.16
C LEU A 55 23.95 -12.41 44.39
N SER A 56 24.49 -12.22 45.60
CA SER A 56 23.82 -12.66 46.84
C SER A 56 22.57 -11.86 47.17
N ASN A 57 22.45 -10.64 46.65
CA ASN A 57 21.25 -9.80 46.77
C ASN A 57 20.16 -10.15 45.74
N ILE A 58 20.41 -11.08 44.82
CA ILE A 58 19.41 -11.53 43.85
C ILE A 58 18.45 -12.51 44.53
N ASN A 59 17.22 -12.07 44.75
CA ASN A 59 16.16 -12.90 45.31
C ASN A 59 15.64 -13.88 44.25
N TYR A 60 16.12 -15.13 44.31
CA TYR A 60 15.79 -16.21 43.38
C TYR A 60 14.30 -16.56 43.32
N SER A 61 13.57 -16.46 44.43
CA SER A 61 12.11 -16.69 44.43
C SER A 61 11.37 -15.68 43.57
N ARG A 62 11.78 -14.41 43.61
CA ARG A 62 11.17 -13.33 42.81
C ARG A 62 11.51 -13.44 41.32
N LEU A 63 12.65 -14.04 40.98
CA LEU A 63 13.02 -14.34 39.60
C LEU A 63 12.20 -15.50 39.05
N ARG A 64 12.02 -16.58 39.83
CA ARG A 64 11.25 -17.76 39.41
C ARG A 64 9.75 -17.45 39.27
N GLU A 65 9.21 -16.59 40.13
CA GLU A 65 7.84 -16.06 39.99
C GLU A 65 7.69 -15.25 38.69
N LYS A 66 8.65 -14.38 38.38
CA LYS A 66 8.65 -13.63 37.11
C LYS A 66 8.83 -14.51 35.88
N GLU A 67 9.63 -15.57 35.99
CA GLU A 67 9.85 -16.55 34.90
C GLU A 67 8.57 -17.32 34.58
N GLY A 68 7.81 -17.74 35.61
CA GLY A 68 6.49 -18.36 35.43
C GLY A 68 5.46 -17.44 34.78
N THR A 69 5.43 -16.16 35.17
CA THR A 69 4.53 -15.16 34.55
C THR A 69 4.89 -14.92 33.08
N LEU A 70 6.18 -14.82 32.76
CA LEU A 70 6.68 -14.65 31.38
C LEU A 70 6.38 -15.87 30.49
N GLU A 71 6.48 -17.08 31.02
CA GLU A 71 6.16 -18.30 30.26
C GLU A 71 4.65 -18.37 29.93
N LEU A 72 3.80 -17.90 30.83
CA LEU A 72 2.35 -17.88 30.64
C LEU A 72 1.93 -16.80 29.62
N GLU A 73 2.56 -15.63 29.66
CA GLU A 73 2.37 -14.57 28.66
C GLU A 73 2.90 -14.95 27.27
N SER A 74 4.02 -15.68 27.20
CA SER A 74 4.58 -16.20 25.95
C SER A 74 3.67 -17.23 25.29
N LYS A 75 3.03 -18.12 26.06
CA LYS A 75 2.07 -19.09 25.53
C LYS A 75 0.78 -18.42 25.03
N ALA A 76 0.30 -17.39 25.72
CA ALA A 76 -0.87 -16.63 25.30
C ALA A 76 -0.63 -15.85 24.00
N SER A 77 0.53 -15.22 23.85
CA SER A 77 0.90 -14.49 22.62
C SER A 77 1.08 -15.42 21.42
N ALA A 78 1.68 -16.60 21.62
CA ALA A 78 1.80 -17.62 20.57
C ALA A 78 0.41 -18.14 20.13
N ALA A 79 -0.51 -18.39 21.06
CA ALA A 79 -1.86 -18.81 20.74
C ALA A 79 -2.63 -17.76 19.93
N LEU A 80 -2.50 -16.47 20.28
CA LEU A 80 -3.14 -15.37 19.53
C LEU A 80 -2.57 -15.21 18.12
N ALA A 81 -1.26 -15.39 17.93
CA ALA A 81 -0.63 -15.36 16.62
C ALA A 81 -1.14 -16.49 15.71
N ILE A 82 -1.28 -17.71 16.26
CA ILE A 82 -1.83 -18.86 15.52
C ILE A 82 -3.29 -18.62 15.13
N ILE A 83 -4.11 -18.08 16.04
CA ILE A 83 -5.52 -17.73 15.75
C ILE A 83 -5.60 -16.68 14.64
N ALA A 84 -4.75 -15.65 14.65
CA ALA A 84 -4.71 -14.64 13.59
C ALA A 84 -4.39 -15.26 12.22
N ILE A 85 -3.41 -16.17 12.14
CA ILE A 85 -3.06 -16.88 10.91
C ILE A 85 -4.22 -17.74 10.39
N ILE A 86 -4.91 -18.47 11.29
CA ILE A 86 -6.07 -19.29 10.92
C ILE A 86 -7.22 -18.41 10.39
N LEU A 87 -7.48 -17.28 11.04
CA LEU A 87 -8.49 -16.33 10.59
C LEU A 87 -8.14 -15.75 9.21
N ASP A 88 -6.87 -15.45 8.94
CA ASP A 88 -6.41 -14.97 7.63
C ASP A 88 -6.62 -16.00 6.52
N LEU A 89 -6.42 -17.29 6.80
CA LEU A 89 -6.64 -18.37 5.83
C LEU A 89 -8.14 -18.58 5.54
N ILE A 90 -9.02 -18.42 6.54
CA ILE A 90 -10.45 -18.68 6.42
C ILE A 90 -11.23 -17.47 5.84
N THR A 91 -10.77 -16.24 6.11
CA THR A 91 -11.43 -14.99 5.68
C THR A 91 -11.77 -14.92 4.18
N PRO A 92 -10.88 -15.27 3.22
CA PRO A 92 -11.22 -15.21 1.80
C PRO A 92 -12.34 -16.20 1.41
N PHE A 93 -12.37 -17.39 2.01
CA PHE A 93 -13.41 -18.39 1.72
C PHE A 93 -14.79 -17.98 2.25
N VAL A 94 -14.82 -17.36 3.44
CA VAL A 94 -16.04 -16.82 4.04
C VAL A 94 -16.51 -15.59 3.24
N ALA A 95 -15.61 -14.71 2.82
CA ALA A 95 -15.94 -13.53 2.02
C ALA A 95 -16.55 -13.90 0.65
N VAL A 96 -16.02 -14.93 -0.03
CA VAL A 96 -16.58 -15.45 -1.29
C VAL A 96 -17.96 -16.07 -1.06
N SER A 97 -18.14 -16.82 0.03
CA SER A 97 -19.41 -17.45 0.38
C SER A 97 -20.48 -16.41 0.75
N LEU A 98 -20.11 -15.35 1.46
CA LEU A 98 -21.02 -14.26 1.85
C LEU A 98 -21.35 -13.32 0.68
N ARG A 99 -20.44 -13.09 -0.28
CA ARG A 99 -20.74 -12.34 -1.51
C ARG A 99 -21.85 -12.97 -2.35
N ARG A 100 -22.02 -14.30 -2.28
CA ARG A 100 -23.16 -15.00 -2.93
C ARG A 100 -24.50 -14.80 -2.21
N ALA A 101 -24.51 -14.36 -0.96
CA ALA A 101 -25.72 -14.32 -0.12
C ALA A 101 -26.39 -12.91 -0.03
N SER A 102 -26.05 -11.98 -0.92
CA SER A 102 -26.66 -10.65 -1.10
C SER A 102 -26.87 -9.79 0.16
N LYS A 103 -26.02 -9.89 1.19
CA LYS A 103 -26.03 -8.97 2.35
C LYS A 103 -24.85 -8.00 2.27
N PRO A 104 -25.08 -6.71 1.95
CA PRO A 104 -24.02 -5.78 1.58
C PRO A 104 -23.10 -5.34 2.73
N SER A 105 -23.50 -5.50 3.99
CA SER A 105 -22.75 -4.97 5.14
C SER A 105 -21.87 -5.99 5.90
N LEU A 106 -22.10 -7.29 5.71
CA LEU A 106 -21.38 -8.34 6.45
C LEU A 106 -19.92 -8.60 6.05
N PRO A 107 -19.47 -8.43 4.78
CA PRO A 107 -18.12 -8.83 4.38
C PRO A 107 -17.01 -7.92 4.92
N TYR A 108 -17.36 -6.76 5.48
CA TYR A 108 -16.40 -5.76 6.01
C TYR A 108 -16.14 -5.91 7.51
N LEU A 109 -17.03 -6.58 8.25
CA LEU A 109 -16.84 -6.81 9.69
C LEU A 109 -15.74 -7.84 9.97
N LEU A 110 -15.66 -8.91 9.16
CA LEU A 110 -14.65 -9.96 9.33
C LEU A 110 -13.19 -9.45 9.26
N PRO A 111 -12.78 -8.70 8.22
CA PRO A 111 -11.41 -8.19 8.13
C PRO A 111 -11.11 -7.13 9.20
N LEU A 112 -12.11 -6.36 9.64
CA LEU A 112 -11.97 -5.43 10.77
C LEU A 112 -11.69 -6.18 12.07
N PHE A 113 -12.48 -7.22 12.40
CA PHE A 113 -12.27 -8.04 13.58
C PHE A 113 -10.90 -8.76 13.53
N SER A 114 -10.49 -9.29 12.36
CA SER A 114 -9.16 -9.87 12.18
C SER A 114 -8.04 -8.84 12.43
N GLY A 115 -8.17 -7.62 11.87
CA GLY A 115 -7.22 -6.54 12.08
C GLY A 115 -7.10 -6.12 13.56
N LEU A 116 -8.22 -6.03 14.27
CA LEU A 116 -8.25 -5.72 15.70
C LEU A 116 -7.59 -6.82 16.55
N ILE A 117 -7.86 -8.10 16.24
CA ILE A 117 -7.24 -9.24 16.93
C ILE A 117 -5.73 -9.26 16.68
N ALA A 118 -5.28 -9.05 15.44
CA ALA A 118 -3.87 -8.99 15.10
C ALA A 118 -3.15 -7.81 15.79
N GLY A 119 -3.81 -6.64 15.86
CA GLY A 119 -3.30 -5.48 16.58
C GLY A 119 -3.17 -5.74 18.09
N ALA A 120 -4.20 -6.33 18.71
CA ALA A 120 -4.17 -6.72 20.12
C ALA A 120 -3.05 -7.74 20.43
N ALA A 121 -2.86 -8.72 19.54
CA ALA A 121 -1.77 -9.70 19.65
C ALA A 121 -0.39 -9.02 19.54
N GLY A 122 -0.22 -8.06 18.63
CA GLY A 122 1.00 -7.26 18.51
C GLY A 122 1.30 -6.44 19.76
N VAL A 123 0.30 -5.77 20.34
CA VAL A 123 0.45 -5.00 21.59
C VAL A 123 0.84 -5.90 22.76
N LEU A 124 0.17 -7.05 22.92
CA LEU A 124 0.52 -8.01 23.98
C LEU A 124 1.94 -8.58 23.80
N ALA A 125 2.36 -8.85 22.56
CA ALA A 125 3.72 -9.29 22.27
C ALA A 125 4.77 -8.23 22.66
N VAL A 126 4.51 -6.96 22.38
CA VAL A 126 5.37 -5.83 22.79
C VAL A 126 5.41 -5.67 24.31
N MET A 127 4.26 -5.79 24.98
CA MET A 127 4.19 -5.63 26.44
C MET A 127 4.86 -6.78 27.21
N SER A 128 4.94 -7.98 26.62
CA SER A 128 5.62 -9.14 27.23
C SER A 128 7.14 -9.13 27.01
N MET A 129 7.67 -8.23 26.17
CA MET A 129 9.11 -8.11 25.95
C MET A 129 9.80 -7.29 27.04
N LYS A 130 10.89 -7.83 27.57
CA LYS A 130 11.65 -7.29 28.72
C LYS A 130 12.56 -6.12 28.34
N SER A 131 12.96 -6.02 27.08
CA SER A 131 13.75 -4.92 26.50
C SER A 131 12.84 -4.04 25.65
N GLY A 132 12.95 -2.72 25.80
CA GLY A 132 12.12 -1.77 25.06
C GLY A 132 12.34 -1.91 23.54
N ILE A 133 11.35 -1.46 22.75
CA ILE A 133 11.34 -1.52 21.27
C ILE A 133 12.65 -1.01 20.64
N HIS A 134 13.34 -0.08 21.31
CA HIS A 134 14.62 0.47 20.88
C HIS A 134 15.79 -0.54 20.81
N ASP A 135 15.82 -1.56 21.67
CA ASP A 135 16.89 -2.58 21.64
C ASP A 135 16.69 -3.59 20.50
N LEU A 136 15.43 -3.80 20.10
CA LEU A 136 15.02 -4.75 19.06
C LEU A 136 15.38 -4.26 17.65
N ALA A 137 15.27 -2.94 17.42
CA ALA A 137 15.65 -2.32 16.16
C ALA A 137 17.18 -2.30 15.94
N ASN A 138 17.96 -2.30 17.02
CA ASN A 138 19.41 -2.17 16.96
C ASN A 138 20.16 -3.52 16.98
N ASN A 139 19.60 -4.56 17.61
CA ASN A 139 20.32 -5.83 17.82
C ASN A 139 19.92 -6.96 16.88
N GLY A 140 18.97 -6.76 15.96
CA GLY A 140 18.68 -7.72 14.88
C GLY A 140 18.16 -9.09 15.36
N GLU A 141 17.70 -9.21 16.61
CA GLU A 141 17.13 -10.46 17.10
C GLU A 141 15.80 -10.74 16.38
N HIS A 142 15.64 -11.99 15.95
CA HIS A 142 14.55 -12.48 15.09
C HIS A 142 13.11 -12.22 15.62
N GLY A 143 12.94 -11.78 16.87
CA GLY A 143 11.66 -11.38 17.44
C GLY A 143 11.10 -10.05 16.91
N GLY A 144 11.96 -9.11 16.46
CA GLY A 144 11.50 -7.80 16.00
C GLY A 144 10.77 -7.83 14.66
N ALA A 145 11.20 -8.69 13.75
CA ALA A 145 10.55 -8.86 12.45
C ALA A 145 9.11 -9.38 12.60
N ALA A 146 8.86 -10.32 13.53
CA ALA A 146 7.53 -10.87 13.75
C ALA A 146 6.53 -9.82 14.28
N ILE A 147 6.98 -8.94 15.20
CA ILE A 147 6.15 -7.85 15.72
C ILE A 147 5.85 -6.82 14.63
N ILE A 148 6.86 -6.43 13.86
CA ILE A 148 6.68 -5.49 12.75
C ILE A 148 5.68 -6.05 11.73
N VAL A 149 5.77 -7.34 11.39
CA VAL A 149 4.81 -8.00 10.49
C VAL A 149 3.39 -8.00 11.06
N LEU A 150 3.21 -8.18 12.37
CA LEU A 150 1.87 -8.14 13.00
C LEU A 150 1.27 -6.73 12.99
N PHE A 151 2.05 -5.70 13.32
CA PHE A 151 1.56 -4.31 13.31
C PHE A 151 1.34 -3.77 11.90
N VAL A 152 2.25 -4.04 10.97
CA VAL A 152 2.10 -3.66 9.56
C VAL A 152 0.94 -4.43 8.94
N GLY A 153 0.80 -5.72 9.22
CA GLY A 153 -0.35 -6.53 8.78
C GLY A 153 -1.68 -6.03 9.34
N ALA A 154 -1.76 -5.69 10.62
CA ALA A 154 -2.95 -5.11 11.23
C ALA A 154 -3.29 -3.73 10.65
N ALA A 155 -2.29 -2.86 10.47
CA ALA A 155 -2.47 -1.54 9.87
C ALA A 155 -2.96 -1.64 8.43
N LEU A 156 -2.38 -2.51 7.60
CA LEU A 156 -2.81 -2.72 6.22
C LEU A 156 -4.25 -3.27 6.14
N ARG A 157 -4.67 -4.12 7.09
CA ARG A 157 -6.05 -4.65 7.17
C ARG A 157 -7.07 -3.59 7.62
N ILE A 158 -6.71 -2.78 8.60
CA ILE A 158 -7.55 -1.66 9.08
C ILE A 158 -7.65 -0.58 8.00
N LEU A 159 -6.55 -0.25 7.32
CA LEU A 159 -6.53 0.71 6.21
C LEU A 159 -7.29 0.20 4.98
N SER A 160 -7.27 -1.11 4.72
CA SER A 160 -8.13 -1.73 3.69
C SER A 160 -9.62 -1.64 4.02
N CYS A 161 -9.99 -1.45 5.30
CA CYS A 161 -11.36 -1.11 5.71
C CYS A 161 -11.61 0.41 5.72
N GLY A 162 -10.58 1.22 6.00
CA GLY A 162 -10.65 2.69 6.08
C GLY A 162 -10.83 3.40 4.74
N GLY A 163 -10.44 2.78 3.63
CA GLY A 163 -10.68 3.32 2.28
C GLY A 163 -12.17 3.37 1.87
N ALA A 164 -13.06 2.68 2.60
CA ALA A 164 -14.49 2.62 2.29
C ALA A 164 -15.40 3.19 3.41
N ALA A 165 -14.83 3.74 4.48
CA ALA A 165 -15.59 4.32 5.58
C ALA A 165 -15.68 5.85 5.46
N ARG A 166 -16.41 6.33 4.45
CA ARG A 166 -17.10 7.62 4.51
C ARG A 166 -18.60 7.38 4.45
N ASN A 167 -19.21 7.47 5.64
CA ASN A 167 -20.63 7.55 6.01
C ASN A 167 -21.62 6.53 5.40
N PRO A 168 -22.27 5.68 6.22
CA PRO A 168 -23.53 5.05 5.85
C PRO A 168 -24.64 6.08 6.05
N HIS A 169 -24.98 6.85 5.01
CA HIS A 169 -26.27 7.52 4.96
C HIS A 169 -27.36 6.51 4.54
N PRO A 170 -28.58 6.60 5.10
CA PRO A 170 -29.67 5.70 4.75
C PRO A 170 -30.11 5.97 3.30
N ALA A 171 -30.37 4.87 2.58
CA ALA A 171 -30.47 4.74 1.12
C ALA A 171 -31.63 5.48 0.42
N THR A 172 -32.16 6.56 1.01
CA THR A 172 -33.28 7.34 0.45
C THR A 172 -32.90 8.76 0.04
N ASP A 173 -31.76 9.30 0.51
CA ASP A 173 -31.32 10.68 0.20
C ASP A 173 -30.27 10.76 -0.94
N ASP A 174 -29.72 9.63 -1.38
CA ASP A 174 -28.60 9.59 -2.34
C ASP A 174 -29.00 9.88 -3.79
N VAL A 175 -30.25 9.61 -4.18
CA VAL A 175 -30.67 9.77 -5.58
C VAL A 175 -30.88 11.25 -5.94
N ALA A 176 -31.48 12.03 -5.04
CA ALA A 176 -31.72 13.45 -5.26
C ALA A 176 -30.41 14.25 -5.33
N SER A 177 -29.47 13.97 -4.43
CA SER A 177 -28.14 14.60 -4.42
C SER A 177 -27.24 14.14 -5.58
N ALA A 178 -27.47 12.93 -6.11
CA ALA A 178 -26.82 12.45 -7.32
C ALA A 178 -27.32 13.15 -8.58
N GLU A 179 -28.63 13.29 -8.72
CA GLU A 179 -29.22 14.02 -9.84
C GLU A 179 -28.84 15.50 -9.82
N GLU A 180 -28.85 16.13 -8.65
CA GLU A 180 -28.46 17.53 -8.50
C GLU A 180 -27.02 17.79 -8.97
N ARG A 181 -26.05 16.93 -8.62
CA ARG A 181 -24.66 17.06 -9.08
C ARG A 181 -24.51 16.90 -10.60
N LEU A 182 -25.36 16.08 -11.21
CA LEU A 182 -25.35 15.81 -12.65
C LEU A 182 -26.17 16.84 -13.46
N GLN A 183 -26.89 17.75 -12.80
CA GLN A 183 -27.62 18.81 -13.49
C GLN A 183 -26.65 19.86 -14.03
N PRO A 184 -26.68 20.13 -15.35
CA PRO A 184 -25.83 21.15 -15.94
C PRO A 184 -26.31 22.56 -15.59
N PRO A 185 -25.40 23.55 -15.52
CA PRO A 185 -25.78 24.96 -15.50
C PRO A 185 -26.65 25.33 -16.72
N PRO A 186 -27.47 26.40 -16.62
CA PRO A 186 -28.27 26.88 -17.75
C PRO A 186 -27.41 27.13 -19.01
N GLY A 187 -27.87 26.61 -20.15
CA GLY A 187 -27.18 26.78 -21.44
C GLY A 187 -26.01 25.84 -21.69
N VAL A 188 -25.67 24.95 -20.75
CA VAL A 188 -24.62 23.94 -20.93
C VAL A 188 -25.24 22.60 -21.36
N PRO A 189 -24.82 22.00 -22.50
CA PRO A 189 -25.27 20.67 -22.89
C PRO A 189 -24.95 19.63 -21.81
N ARG A 190 -25.88 18.72 -21.53
CA ARG A 190 -25.71 17.69 -20.49
C ARG A 190 -24.47 16.82 -20.71
N ASN A 191 -24.16 16.48 -21.97
CA ASN A 191 -22.99 15.66 -22.29
C ASN A 191 -21.69 16.41 -22.00
N ASP A 192 -21.63 17.70 -22.34
CA ASP A 192 -20.48 18.56 -22.04
C ASP A 192 -20.27 18.70 -20.53
N TRP A 193 -21.36 18.83 -19.77
CA TRP A 193 -21.29 18.88 -18.31
C TRP A 193 -20.79 17.57 -17.70
N ILE A 194 -21.26 16.42 -18.18
CA ILE A 194 -20.76 15.11 -17.74
C ILE A 194 -19.28 14.94 -18.10
N GLY A 195 -18.89 15.33 -19.31
CA GLY A 195 -17.49 15.35 -19.74
C GLY A 195 -16.63 16.21 -18.82
N PHE A 196 -17.10 17.43 -18.53
CA PHE A 196 -16.44 18.36 -17.62
C PHE A 196 -16.27 17.79 -16.22
N LEU A 197 -17.32 17.18 -15.63
CA LEU A 197 -17.22 16.58 -14.30
C LEU A 197 -16.17 15.47 -14.26
N GLY A 198 -16.09 14.66 -15.31
CA GLY A 198 -15.05 13.62 -15.44
C GLY A 198 -13.65 14.21 -15.58
N GLU A 199 -13.47 15.19 -16.47
CA GLU A 199 -12.17 15.85 -16.65
C GLU A 199 -11.73 16.59 -15.38
N ASN A 200 -12.64 17.29 -14.71
CA ASN A 200 -12.37 18.00 -13.45
C ASN A 200 -11.96 17.03 -12.32
N TYR A 201 -12.55 15.84 -12.29
CA TYR A 201 -12.14 14.78 -11.36
C TYR A 201 -10.69 14.36 -11.60
N ILE A 202 -10.29 14.14 -12.86
CA ILE A 202 -8.90 13.83 -13.23
C ILE A 202 -7.96 14.98 -12.91
N TYR A 203 -8.36 16.22 -13.20
CA TYR A 203 -7.58 17.41 -12.89
C TYR A 203 -7.26 17.50 -11.40
N ALA A 204 -8.25 17.32 -10.52
CA ALA A 204 -8.05 17.33 -9.07
C ALA A 204 -7.19 16.15 -8.59
N LEU A 205 -7.41 14.95 -9.13
CA LEU A 205 -6.66 13.75 -8.77
C LEU A 205 -5.16 13.91 -9.14
N CYS A 206 -4.88 14.32 -10.36
CA CYS A 206 -3.51 14.56 -10.83
C CYS A 206 -2.84 15.70 -10.06
N GLY A 207 -3.55 16.80 -9.79
CA GLY A 207 -3.01 17.96 -9.06
C GLY A 207 -2.52 17.65 -7.64
N SER A 208 -3.04 16.59 -7.01
CA SER A 208 -2.58 16.14 -5.69
C SER A 208 -1.36 15.21 -5.72
N HIS A 209 -0.99 14.67 -6.89
CA HIS A 209 0.06 13.65 -7.02
C HIS A 209 1.21 14.04 -7.95
N LEU A 210 0.94 14.84 -8.98
CA LEU A 210 1.88 15.14 -10.05
C LEU A 210 2.49 16.55 -9.89
N PRO A 211 3.83 16.69 -9.95
CA PRO A 211 4.49 17.99 -9.87
C PRO A 211 4.24 18.81 -11.13
N GLY A 212 4.11 20.12 -10.96
CA GLY A 212 3.93 21.04 -12.08
C GLY A 212 2.60 20.86 -12.82
N TRP A 213 1.68 20.06 -12.29
CA TRP A 213 0.34 19.91 -12.85
C TRP A 213 -0.44 21.22 -12.69
N SER A 214 -0.81 21.83 -13.80
CA SER A 214 -1.53 23.10 -13.86
C SER A 214 -2.68 23.03 -14.87
N TYR A 215 -3.50 24.09 -14.96
CA TYR A 215 -4.56 24.16 -15.98
C TYR A 215 -3.99 24.13 -17.41
N GLU A 216 -2.70 24.40 -17.59
CA GLU A 216 -2.03 24.34 -18.89
C GLU A 216 -1.92 22.91 -19.42
N ASN A 217 -1.94 21.91 -18.52
CA ASN A 217 -2.01 20.50 -18.89
C ASN A 217 -3.40 20.06 -19.31
N TRP A 218 -4.44 20.82 -18.96
CA TRP A 218 -5.81 20.57 -19.37
C TRP A 218 -6.03 21.13 -20.79
N THR A 219 -5.98 20.25 -21.78
CA THR A 219 -5.99 20.56 -23.22
C THR A 219 -7.35 20.29 -23.88
N SER A 220 -8.41 20.24 -23.08
CA SER A 220 -9.81 20.19 -23.53
C SER A 220 -10.47 21.57 -23.41
N HIS A 221 -11.41 21.84 -24.32
CA HIS A 221 -12.27 23.01 -24.27
C HIS A 221 -13.18 23.06 -23.03
N LEU A 222 -13.45 21.93 -22.37
CA LEU A 222 -14.33 21.87 -21.21
C LEU A 222 -13.72 22.55 -19.97
N ARG A 223 -12.40 22.81 -19.96
CA ARG A 223 -11.73 23.57 -18.88
C ARG A 223 -12.30 24.97 -18.65
N LYS A 224 -13.02 25.52 -19.64
CA LYS A 224 -13.73 26.80 -19.50
C LYS A 224 -14.80 26.78 -18.40
N TYR A 225 -15.38 25.60 -18.12
CA TYR A 225 -16.36 25.45 -17.05
C TYR A 225 -15.71 25.48 -15.66
N ALA A 226 -14.39 25.27 -15.56
CA ALA A 226 -13.58 25.52 -14.35
C ALA A 226 -13.04 26.96 -14.30
N GLN A 227 -13.52 27.87 -15.16
CA GLN A 227 -13.10 29.28 -15.24
C GLN A 227 -11.62 29.47 -15.64
N PHE A 228 -11.02 28.48 -16.28
CA PHE A 228 -9.71 28.62 -16.91
C PHE A 228 -9.83 29.21 -18.32
N PRO A 229 -8.76 29.85 -18.85
CA PRO A 229 -8.73 30.32 -20.23
C PRO A 229 -9.10 29.20 -21.21
N GLU A 230 -9.92 29.44 -22.23
CA GLU A 230 -10.35 28.39 -23.15
C GLU A 230 -9.16 27.78 -23.90
N PHE A 231 -9.22 26.48 -24.21
CA PHE A 231 -8.24 25.82 -25.08
C PHE A 231 -8.70 25.95 -26.53
N LEU A 232 -7.96 26.72 -27.32
CA LEU A 232 -8.39 27.11 -28.68
C LEU A 232 -7.74 26.29 -29.80
N LEU A 233 -6.82 25.37 -29.47
CA LEU A 233 -6.19 24.54 -30.49
C LEU A 233 -7.14 23.40 -30.94
N PRO A 234 -6.94 22.85 -32.16
CA PRO A 234 -7.85 21.84 -32.69
C PRO A 234 -7.91 20.58 -31.81
N GLN A 235 -9.11 20.21 -31.37
CA GLN A 235 -9.32 19.01 -30.51
C GLN A 235 -8.84 17.71 -31.17
N SER A 236 -8.79 17.65 -32.50
CA SER A 236 -8.24 16.49 -33.22
C SER A 236 -6.76 16.26 -32.96
N GLN A 237 -6.02 17.24 -32.45
CA GLN A 237 -4.58 17.18 -32.21
C GLN A 237 -4.21 16.93 -30.75
N PHE A 238 -5.15 17.11 -29.81
CA PHE A 238 -4.88 17.04 -28.37
C PHE A 238 -5.79 16.02 -27.71
N SER A 239 -5.33 15.41 -26.64
CA SER A 239 -6.21 14.68 -25.71
C SER A 239 -6.75 15.65 -24.66
N ASP A 240 -7.63 15.20 -23.78
CA ASP A 240 -8.22 16.10 -22.77
C ASP A 240 -7.16 16.64 -21.80
N PHE A 241 -6.12 15.84 -21.54
CA PHE A 241 -4.91 16.30 -20.87
C PHE A 241 -3.63 15.89 -21.60
N THR A 242 -2.63 16.76 -21.56
CA THR A 242 -1.27 16.49 -22.00
C THR A 242 -0.27 16.91 -20.91
N TYR A 243 0.50 15.94 -20.44
CA TYR A 243 1.47 16.14 -19.36
C TYR A 243 2.82 15.54 -19.71
N THR A 244 3.85 16.38 -19.77
CA THR A 244 5.24 15.92 -19.74
C THR A 244 5.61 15.66 -18.30
N ASP A 245 6.22 14.52 -17.96
CA ASP A 245 6.57 14.17 -16.58
C ASP A 245 8.00 14.56 -16.21
N PRO A 246 8.28 15.81 -15.80
CA PRO A 246 9.64 16.27 -15.54
C PRO A 246 10.32 15.52 -14.37
N SER A 247 9.55 14.79 -13.57
CA SER A 247 10.00 14.20 -12.31
C SER A 247 10.06 12.68 -12.31
N GLY A 248 9.53 12.03 -13.34
CA GLY A 248 9.35 10.57 -13.37
C GLY A 248 8.31 10.05 -12.38
N ARG A 249 7.36 10.87 -11.90
CA ARG A 249 6.34 10.45 -10.92
C ARG A 249 5.11 9.80 -11.53
N MET A 250 4.83 10.05 -12.81
CA MET A 250 3.67 9.52 -13.50
C MET A 250 3.64 7.98 -13.53
N PRO A 251 4.75 7.26 -13.81
CA PRO A 251 4.78 5.80 -13.70
C PRO A 251 4.33 5.26 -12.34
N GLY A 252 4.82 5.87 -11.25
CA GLY A 252 4.44 5.49 -9.89
C GLY A 252 2.94 5.72 -9.64
N PHE A 253 2.44 6.88 -10.05
CA PHE A 253 1.01 7.22 -9.94
C PHE A 253 0.13 6.25 -10.74
N LEU A 254 0.49 5.94 -11.99
CA LEU A 254 -0.21 4.95 -12.82
C LEU A 254 -0.24 3.55 -12.18
N SER A 255 0.88 3.14 -11.58
CA SER A 255 0.97 1.86 -10.85
C SER A 255 0.01 1.79 -9.66
N THR A 256 -0.18 2.89 -8.92
CA THR A 256 -1.18 2.93 -7.83
C THR A 256 -2.62 2.75 -8.31
N MET A 257 -2.89 3.06 -9.58
CA MET A 257 -4.18 2.84 -10.24
C MET A 257 -4.28 1.47 -10.95
N GLY A 258 -3.28 0.59 -10.77
CA GLY A 258 -3.24 -0.73 -11.40
C GLY A 258 -2.92 -0.72 -12.89
N VAL A 259 -2.41 0.40 -13.42
CA VAL A 259 -2.01 0.52 -14.83
C VAL A 259 -0.59 -0.04 -15.00
N PRO A 260 -0.35 -0.94 -15.96
CA PRO A 260 0.99 -1.42 -16.28
C PRO A 260 1.92 -0.25 -16.64
N VAL A 261 3.13 -0.27 -16.09
CA VAL A 261 4.15 0.73 -16.38
C VAL A 261 5.10 0.18 -17.44
N SER A 262 5.37 0.97 -18.49
CA SER A 262 6.41 0.61 -19.46
C SER A 262 7.80 0.95 -18.92
N PRO A 263 8.78 0.02 -18.97
CA PRO A 263 10.16 0.30 -18.60
C PRO A 263 10.86 1.25 -19.59
N HIS A 264 10.25 1.51 -20.75
CA HIS A 264 10.81 2.40 -21.78
C HIS A 264 10.43 3.86 -21.59
N TRP A 265 9.50 4.16 -20.66
CA TRP A 265 9.16 5.54 -20.35
C TRP A 265 10.27 6.23 -19.56
N SER A 266 10.44 7.52 -19.85
CA SER A 266 11.46 8.38 -19.27
C SER A 266 10.84 9.65 -18.70
N SER A 267 11.66 10.51 -18.09
CA SER A 267 11.24 11.84 -17.64
C SER A 267 10.85 12.80 -18.79
N ASN A 268 11.02 12.38 -20.05
CA ASN A 268 10.58 13.14 -21.22
C ASN A 268 9.32 12.57 -21.88
N THR A 269 8.80 11.44 -21.36
CA THR A 269 7.57 10.85 -21.88
C THR A 269 6.40 11.81 -21.65
N LYS A 270 5.66 12.07 -22.72
CA LYS A 270 4.40 12.80 -22.69
C LYS A 270 3.25 11.82 -22.47
N TYR A 271 2.41 12.13 -21.51
CA TYR A 271 1.22 11.38 -21.18
C TYR A 271 0.00 12.12 -21.72
N HIS A 272 -0.76 11.41 -22.54
CA HIS A 272 -1.96 11.91 -23.20
C HIS A 272 -3.16 11.19 -22.59
N LEU A 273 -3.95 11.90 -21.79
CA LEU A 273 -5.10 11.30 -21.11
C LEU A 273 -6.37 11.73 -21.85
N GLU A 274 -7.10 10.74 -22.34
CA GLU A 274 -8.42 10.87 -22.95
C GLU A 274 -9.47 10.44 -21.94
N VAL A 275 -10.35 11.33 -21.52
CA VAL A 275 -11.34 11.09 -20.48
C VAL A 275 -12.69 10.75 -21.11
N LYS A 276 -13.27 9.63 -20.66
CA LYS A 276 -14.64 9.23 -21.02
C LYS A 276 -15.44 9.06 -19.74
N ALA A 277 -16.26 10.06 -19.47
CA ALA A 277 -17.12 10.14 -18.30
C ALA A 277 -18.45 9.40 -18.49
N THR A 278 -19.01 8.84 -17.43
CA THR A 278 -20.40 8.37 -17.41
C THR A 278 -21.03 8.53 -16.02
N PRO A 279 -22.33 8.89 -15.92
CA PRO A 279 -23.03 8.90 -14.64
C PRO A 279 -23.13 7.53 -13.97
N GLY A 280 -23.24 6.46 -14.78
CA GLY A 280 -23.51 5.09 -14.33
C GLY A 280 -22.24 4.23 -14.26
N HIS A 281 -22.40 2.91 -14.40
CA HIS A 281 -21.31 1.94 -14.26
C HIS A 281 -20.26 2.02 -15.39
N CYS A 282 -19.03 1.57 -15.12
CA CYS A 282 -17.88 1.63 -16.05
C CYS A 282 -18.16 1.05 -17.45
N GLY A 283 -18.88 -0.06 -17.54
CA GLY A 283 -19.19 -0.77 -18.78
C GLY A 283 -20.32 -0.17 -19.60
N ALA A 284 -20.88 0.97 -19.20
CA ALA A 284 -21.74 1.75 -20.07
C ALA A 284 -20.97 2.08 -21.36
N GLU A 285 -21.66 2.00 -22.50
CA GLU A 285 -21.08 2.35 -23.79
C GLU A 285 -20.61 3.81 -23.80
N PHE A 286 -19.50 4.06 -24.48
CA PHE A 286 -18.97 5.40 -24.74
C PHE A 286 -18.45 5.47 -26.17
N TYR A 287 -18.22 6.69 -26.65
CA TYR A 287 -17.81 6.93 -28.04
C TYR A 287 -16.39 7.47 -28.10
N VAL A 288 -15.61 6.94 -29.03
CA VAL A 288 -14.26 7.38 -29.35
C VAL A 288 -14.26 7.85 -30.79
N SER A 289 -13.87 9.10 -31.05
CA SER A 289 -13.83 9.61 -32.42
C SER A 289 -12.71 8.98 -33.22
N GLN A 290 -12.82 9.01 -34.55
CA GLN A 290 -11.75 8.54 -35.44
C GLN A 290 -10.39 9.20 -35.17
N TYR A 291 -10.38 10.47 -34.73
CA TYR A 291 -9.15 11.19 -34.42
C TYR A 291 -8.51 10.66 -33.14
N GLN A 292 -9.34 10.39 -32.11
CA GLN A 292 -8.89 9.78 -30.87
C GLN A 292 -8.35 8.37 -31.12
N ALA A 293 -9.09 7.54 -31.87
CA ALA A 293 -8.66 6.20 -32.25
C ALA A 293 -7.33 6.20 -33.02
N ARG A 294 -7.14 7.15 -33.95
CA ARG A 294 -5.87 7.29 -34.67
C ARG A 294 -4.71 7.60 -33.74
N LYS A 295 -4.86 8.55 -32.81
CA LYS A 295 -3.79 8.87 -31.83
C LYS A 295 -3.46 7.65 -30.94
N MET A 296 -4.48 6.90 -30.52
CA MET A 296 -4.29 5.67 -29.74
C MET A 296 -3.46 4.63 -30.50
N GLN A 297 -3.64 4.53 -31.82
CA GLN A 297 -2.83 3.65 -32.67
C GLN A 297 -1.43 4.21 -32.89
N GLU A 298 -1.30 5.53 -33.13
CA GLU A 298 -0.03 6.21 -33.40
C GLU A 298 0.94 6.11 -32.23
N TYR A 299 0.45 6.27 -31.00
CA TYR A 299 1.28 6.23 -29.79
C TYR A 299 1.37 4.84 -29.16
N ALA A 300 0.78 3.81 -29.77
CA ALA A 300 0.83 2.45 -29.24
C ALA A 300 2.29 1.97 -29.15
N GLY A 301 2.77 1.72 -27.93
CA GLY A 301 4.15 1.30 -27.69
C GLY A 301 5.22 2.39 -27.90
N ASP A 302 4.85 3.65 -28.10
CA ASP A 302 5.81 4.75 -28.21
C ASP A 302 6.46 5.03 -26.83
N PRO A 303 7.80 4.98 -26.71
CA PRO A 303 8.48 5.27 -25.44
C PRO A 303 8.35 6.74 -25.00
N ASN A 304 8.10 7.67 -25.93
CA ASN A 304 8.00 9.10 -25.68
C ASN A 304 6.55 9.60 -25.57
N ASN A 305 5.57 8.81 -25.98
CA ASN A 305 4.15 9.17 -25.91
C ASN A 305 3.33 8.02 -25.34
N ALA A 306 2.81 8.19 -24.12
CA ALA A 306 1.88 7.25 -23.52
C ALA A 306 0.44 7.75 -23.71
N TYR A 307 -0.39 6.99 -24.42
CA TYR A 307 -1.81 7.31 -24.57
C TYR A 307 -2.66 6.50 -23.61
N LEU A 308 -3.41 7.18 -22.75
CA LEU A 308 -4.30 6.56 -21.76
C LEU A 308 -5.75 6.91 -22.06
N LEU A 309 -6.60 5.89 -22.15
CA LEU A 309 -8.04 6.07 -22.07
C LEU A 309 -8.49 5.95 -20.62
N THR A 310 -9.16 6.97 -20.12
CA THR A 310 -9.48 7.15 -18.71
C THR A 310 -10.99 7.16 -18.53
N ARG A 311 -11.55 6.08 -17.99
CA ARG A 311 -12.97 5.95 -17.68
C ARG A 311 -13.24 6.48 -16.29
N VAL A 312 -13.98 7.58 -16.22
CA VAL A 312 -14.56 8.08 -14.96
C VAL A 312 -16.03 7.68 -14.95
N PHE A 313 -16.45 6.94 -13.93
CA PHE A 313 -17.79 6.38 -13.87
C PHE A 313 -18.39 6.58 -12.47
N ASN A 314 -19.68 6.29 -12.32
CA ASN A 314 -20.45 6.53 -11.10
C ASN A 314 -20.49 8.01 -10.67
N LEU A 315 -20.41 8.96 -11.61
CA LEU A 315 -20.32 10.40 -11.32
C LEU A 315 -21.49 10.97 -10.49
N GLY A 316 -22.66 10.31 -10.49
CA GLY A 316 -23.77 10.71 -9.63
C GLY A 316 -23.56 10.34 -8.15
N SER A 317 -22.70 9.39 -7.84
CA SER A 317 -22.59 8.81 -6.49
C SER A 317 -21.18 8.99 -5.94
N SER A 318 -20.41 7.89 -5.86
CA SER A 318 -18.98 7.90 -5.57
C SER A 318 -18.24 7.64 -6.88
N PRO A 319 -17.67 8.69 -7.51
CA PRO A 319 -16.90 8.53 -8.71
C PRO A 319 -15.78 7.50 -8.53
N ASP A 320 -15.56 6.69 -9.55
CA ASP A 320 -14.49 5.72 -9.61
C ASP A 320 -13.82 5.79 -10.99
N LEU A 321 -12.62 5.22 -11.08
CA LEU A 321 -11.69 5.43 -12.17
C LEU A 321 -11.16 4.10 -12.70
N ARG A 322 -11.05 4.00 -14.03
CA ARG A 322 -10.29 2.95 -14.68
C ARG A 322 -9.50 3.51 -15.85
N CYS A 323 -8.19 3.25 -15.86
CA CYS A 323 -7.29 3.70 -16.90
C CYS A 323 -6.84 2.53 -17.75
N PHE A 324 -6.78 2.73 -19.07
CA PHE A 324 -6.35 1.74 -20.04
C PHE A 324 -5.18 2.30 -20.83
N LEU A 325 -4.03 1.66 -20.68
CA LEU A 325 -2.87 1.91 -21.52
C LEU A 325 -3.06 1.22 -22.87
N ASP A 326 -2.53 1.81 -23.95
CA ASP A 326 -2.63 1.28 -25.32
C ASP A 326 -4.07 0.86 -25.67
N PRO A 327 -5.06 1.76 -25.51
CA PRO A 327 -6.47 1.40 -25.51
C PRO A 327 -6.97 0.75 -26.81
N TRP A 328 -6.34 1.02 -27.95
CA TRP A 328 -6.72 0.42 -29.23
C TRP A 328 -6.64 -1.12 -29.20
N SER A 329 -5.58 -1.67 -28.62
CA SER A 329 -5.34 -3.11 -28.53
C SER A 329 -5.69 -3.70 -27.16
N HIS A 330 -6.20 -2.89 -26.23
CA HIS A 330 -6.43 -3.32 -24.85
C HIS A 330 -7.53 -4.41 -24.76
N PRO A 331 -7.26 -5.58 -24.15
CA PRO A 331 -8.16 -6.73 -24.21
C PRO A 331 -9.52 -6.49 -23.52
N ALA A 332 -9.53 -5.64 -22.49
CA ALA A 332 -10.74 -5.24 -21.77
C ALA A 332 -11.63 -4.23 -22.51
N LEU A 333 -11.24 -3.75 -23.69
CA LEU A 333 -12.06 -2.87 -24.50
C LEU A 333 -12.65 -3.64 -25.69
N ALA A 334 -13.96 -3.51 -25.87
CA ALA A 334 -14.70 -4.05 -27.00
C ALA A 334 -15.03 -2.88 -27.94
N TRP A 335 -14.37 -2.85 -29.09
CA TRP A 335 -14.59 -1.86 -30.14
C TRP A 335 -15.70 -2.35 -31.08
N GLY A 336 -16.73 -1.53 -31.29
CA GLY A 336 -17.72 -1.74 -32.34
C GLY A 336 -17.25 -1.20 -33.68
N GLU A 337 -18.07 -1.42 -34.71
CA GLU A 337 -17.82 -0.87 -36.04
C GLU A 337 -17.92 0.65 -36.05
N GLN A 338 -17.10 1.29 -36.89
CA GLN A 338 -17.12 2.73 -37.06
C GLN A 338 -18.49 3.17 -37.61
N ARG A 339 -19.11 4.14 -36.95
CA ARG A 339 -20.35 4.75 -37.39
C ARG A 339 -20.11 5.76 -38.51
N SER A 340 -21.19 6.15 -39.19
CA SER A 340 -21.14 7.13 -40.30
C SER A 340 -20.68 8.54 -39.87
N ASP A 341 -20.81 8.86 -38.59
CA ASP A 341 -20.31 10.10 -37.97
C ASP A 341 -18.80 10.05 -37.64
N GLY A 342 -18.16 8.90 -37.87
CA GLY A 342 -16.74 8.67 -37.63
C GLY A 342 -16.43 8.16 -36.23
N ASP A 343 -17.42 7.98 -35.37
CA ASP A 343 -17.23 7.52 -33.99
C ASP A 343 -17.27 5.99 -33.89
N PHE A 344 -16.46 5.47 -32.97
CA PHE A 344 -16.45 4.07 -32.56
C PHE A 344 -17.21 3.93 -31.24
N PRO A 345 -18.30 3.13 -31.18
CA PRO A 345 -18.87 2.72 -29.92
C PRO A 345 -17.93 1.74 -29.22
N VAL A 346 -17.65 1.96 -27.94
CA VAL A 346 -16.73 1.15 -27.15
C VAL A 346 -17.37 0.76 -25.82
N ARG A 347 -17.14 -0.48 -25.39
CA ARG A 347 -17.57 -1.00 -24.09
C ARG A 347 -16.41 -1.61 -23.32
N THR A 348 -16.43 -1.49 -21.99
CA THR A 348 -15.51 -2.21 -21.11
C THR A 348 -16.04 -3.61 -20.85
N LYS A 349 -15.24 -4.65 -21.15
CA LYS A 349 -15.53 -6.05 -20.84
C LYS A 349 -15.33 -6.31 -19.34
N TYR A 350 -16.14 -7.20 -18.78
CA TYR A 350 -16.11 -7.60 -17.37
C TYR A 350 -15.68 -9.04 -17.20
#